data_AF-A0AAN7VT55-F1
#
_entry.id   AF-A0AAN7VT55-F1
#
_cell.length_a   1.000
_cell.length_b   1.000
_cell.length_c   1.000
_cell.angle_alpha   90.00
_cell.angle_beta   90.00
_cell.angle_gamma   90.00
#
_symmetry.space_group_name_H-M   'P 1'
#
loop_
_entity.id
_entity.type
_entity.pdbx_description
1 polymer ?
#
loop_
_entity_poly.entity_id
_entity_poly.type
_entity_poly.pdbx_seq_one_letter_code
_entity_poly.pdbx_strand_id
1 'polypeptide(L)'
;MANAYPPGGTYWDNGKRSFTSVPMNLSKDSAISTTEFLEASEALTGLLDVLGSTAFMPVKKDIIGNIKKIRDRQLEAPVESETLQDLVRNELKTKKHTASEGLLWLTRGLDFIARGLRRNLTLQPTEELSVSFRDSYGQTLKQYHSFIIKPIFSAAMSACPYRKDFYAKLGEDEAKVKKELDEWLAALEERVTVLNTFMAKPEAKW
;
A
#
# COMPACT_ATOMS: atom_id res chain seq x y z
N MET A 1 -10.57 -17.41 -12.13
CA MET A 1 -9.55 -18.43 -11.87
C MET A 1 -8.69 -17.90 -10.75
N ALA A 2 -8.64 -18.55 -9.58
CA ALA A 2 -7.63 -18.19 -8.58
C ALA A 2 -6.25 -18.40 -9.22
N ASN A 3 -5.31 -17.51 -9.00
CA ASN A 3 -3.93 -17.74 -9.42
C ASN A 3 -3.46 -19.00 -8.72
N ALA A 4 -3.32 -20.10 -9.45
CA ALA A 4 -2.74 -21.31 -8.90
C ALA A 4 -1.25 -21.04 -8.75
N TYR A 5 -0.82 -20.75 -7.52
CA TYR A 5 0.59 -20.75 -7.17
C TYR A 5 1.16 -22.15 -7.42
N PRO A 6 2.46 -22.29 -7.72
CA PRO A 6 3.09 -23.61 -7.73
C PRO A 6 2.78 -24.37 -6.43
N PRO A 7 2.78 -25.71 -6.41
CA PRO A 7 2.52 -26.48 -5.19
C PRO A 7 3.38 -25.99 -4.00
N GLY A 8 2.72 -25.64 -2.89
CA GLY A 8 3.36 -25.05 -1.70
C GLY A 8 3.71 -23.55 -1.79
N GLY A 9 3.39 -22.91 -2.90
CA GLY A 9 3.59 -21.48 -3.14
C GLY A 9 2.44 -20.61 -2.62
N THR A 10 2.72 -19.31 -2.50
CA THR A 10 1.77 -18.31 -2.01
C THR A 10 1.77 -17.07 -2.90
N TYR A 11 0.88 -16.12 -2.58
CA TYR A 11 0.84 -14.79 -3.20
C TYR A 11 2.19 -14.08 -3.22
N TRP A 12 2.99 -14.23 -2.16
CA TRP A 12 4.24 -13.50 -1.98
C TRP A 12 5.38 -14.03 -2.85
N ASP A 13 5.28 -15.24 -3.39
CA ASP A 13 6.28 -15.84 -4.29
C ASP A 13 6.26 -15.22 -5.70
N ASN A 14 5.15 -14.56 -6.10
CA ASN A 14 4.90 -14.15 -7.49
C ASN A 14 5.02 -12.63 -7.74
N GLY A 15 5.29 -11.83 -6.71
CA GLY A 15 5.44 -10.38 -6.83
C GLY A 15 6.81 -9.98 -7.37
N LYS A 16 6.89 -8.91 -8.17
CA LYS A 16 8.18 -8.34 -8.61
C LYS A 16 9.08 -8.00 -7.43
N ARG A 17 8.49 -7.47 -6.34
CA ARG A 17 9.18 -7.15 -5.09
C ARG A 17 8.23 -7.18 -3.90
N SER A 18 8.72 -7.65 -2.76
CA SER A 18 8.06 -7.55 -1.45
C SER A 18 8.51 -6.29 -0.70
N PHE A 19 7.65 -5.71 0.16
CA PHE A 19 8.04 -4.63 1.07
C PHE A 19 9.19 -5.04 2.01
N THR A 20 9.31 -6.33 2.35
CA THR A 20 10.44 -6.86 3.13
C THR A 20 11.80 -6.69 2.43
N SER A 21 11.79 -6.50 1.10
CA SER A 21 12.98 -6.33 0.25
C SER A 21 13.13 -4.90 -0.27
N VAL A 22 12.44 -3.93 0.33
CA VAL A 22 12.61 -2.49 0.02
C VAL A 22 13.72 -1.92 0.92
N PRO A 23 14.86 -1.48 0.34
CA PRO A 23 15.97 -0.94 1.10
C PRO A 23 15.60 0.37 1.80
N MET A 24 16.11 0.54 3.01
CA MET A 24 16.08 1.80 3.75
C MET A 24 17.47 2.15 4.26
N ASN A 25 17.87 3.40 4.09
CA ASN A 25 19.10 3.91 4.67
C ASN A 25 18.84 4.47 6.07
N LEU A 26 19.03 3.62 7.08
CA LEU A 26 18.80 3.97 8.49
C LEU A 26 19.70 5.12 8.99
N SER A 27 20.86 5.32 8.37
CA SER A 27 21.78 6.42 8.73
C SER A 27 21.35 7.78 8.14
N LYS A 28 20.36 7.79 7.24
CA LYS A 28 19.89 8.98 6.52
C LYS A 28 18.36 9.08 6.61
N ASP A 29 17.83 9.32 7.81
CA ASP A 29 16.39 9.54 8.05
C ASP A 29 15.51 8.38 7.51
N SER A 30 16.02 7.15 7.61
CA SER A 30 15.40 5.95 7.04
C SER A 30 15.02 6.13 5.56
N ALA A 31 15.91 6.74 4.75
CA ALA A 31 15.62 7.05 3.35
C ALA A 31 15.22 5.79 2.56
N ILE A 32 14.03 5.80 1.96
CA ILE A 32 13.42 4.64 1.30
C ILE A 32 13.74 4.69 -0.19
N SER A 33 14.29 3.61 -0.74
CA SER A 33 14.59 3.55 -2.17
C SER A 33 13.34 3.66 -3.05
N THR A 34 13.33 4.61 -3.99
CA THR A 34 12.13 4.93 -4.79
C THR A 34 11.72 3.78 -5.68
N THR A 35 12.65 3.21 -6.46
CA THR A 35 12.33 2.15 -7.45
C THR A 35 11.68 0.96 -6.77
N GLU A 36 12.32 0.46 -5.72
CA GLU A 36 11.92 -0.73 -4.98
C GLU A 36 10.59 -0.53 -4.26
N PHE A 37 10.38 0.65 -3.67
CA PHE A 37 9.10 0.96 -3.04
C PHE A 37 7.95 0.99 -4.04
N LEU A 38 8.16 1.58 -5.23
CA LEU A 38 7.15 1.61 -6.27
C LEU A 38 6.88 0.21 -6.82
N GLU A 39 7.91 -0.64 -7.01
CA GLU A 39 7.72 -2.05 -7.41
C GLU A 39 6.91 -2.85 -6.38
N ALA A 40 7.18 -2.66 -5.09
CA ALA A 40 6.42 -3.31 -4.02
C ALA A 40 4.97 -2.79 -3.95
N SER A 41 4.76 -1.50 -4.18
CA SER A 41 3.43 -0.88 -4.24
C SER A 41 2.62 -1.34 -5.45
N GLU A 42 3.28 -1.53 -6.60
CA GLU A 42 2.69 -2.12 -7.81
C GLU A 42 2.28 -3.57 -7.55
N ALA A 43 3.15 -4.36 -6.92
CA ALA A 43 2.86 -5.75 -6.54
C ALA A 43 1.63 -5.84 -5.61
N LEU A 44 1.45 -4.90 -4.67
CA LEU A 44 0.26 -4.85 -3.81
C LEU A 44 -1.06 -4.74 -4.61
N THR A 45 -1.05 -4.18 -5.82
CA THR A 45 -2.28 -4.05 -6.62
C THR A 45 -2.88 -5.39 -7.02
N GLY A 46 -2.10 -6.48 -7.04
CA GLY A 46 -2.59 -7.84 -7.22
C GLY A 46 -3.40 -8.33 -6.01
N LEU A 47 -3.06 -7.89 -4.80
CA LEU A 47 -3.76 -8.25 -3.57
C LEU A 47 -5.17 -7.63 -3.55
N LEU A 48 -5.32 -6.45 -4.17
CA LEU A 48 -6.62 -5.83 -4.38
C LEU A 48 -7.51 -6.65 -5.34
N ASP A 49 -6.92 -7.37 -6.29
CA ASP A 49 -7.69 -8.28 -7.15
C ASP A 49 -8.20 -9.48 -6.34
N VAL A 50 -7.41 -9.97 -5.38
CA VAL A 50 -7.80 -11.03 -4.44
C VAL A 50 -8.93 -10.57 -3.50
N LEU A 51 -8.85 -9.32 -3.02
CA LEU A 51 -9.87 -8.66 -2.19
C LEU A 51 -11.16 -8.31 -2.94
N GLY A 52 -11.18 -8.37 -4.28
CA GLY A 52 -12.39 -8.15 -5.07
C GLY A 52 -12.13 -7.31 -6.30
N SER A 53 -11.70 -7.95 -7.38
CA SER A 53 -11.27 -7.35 -8.66
C SER A 53 -12.16 -6.20 -9.18
N THR A 54 -13.49 -6.34 -9.13
CA THR A 54 -14.40 -5.30 -9.65
C THR A 54 -14.67 -4.20 -8.62
N ALA A 55 -14.91 -4.58 -7.36
CA ALA A 55 -15.31 -3.64 -6.32
C ALA A 55 -14.14 -2.77 -5.82
N PHE A 56 -12.92 -3.30 -5.83
CA PHE A 56 -11.70 -2.57 -5.46
C PHE A 56 -11.06 -1.83 -6.64
N MET A 57 -11.64 -1.87 -7.84
CA MET A 57 -11.09 -1.18 -9.01
C MET A 57 -10.86 0.33 -8.78
N PRO A 58 -11.75 1.08 -8.09
CA PRO A 58 -11.47 2.48 -7.77
C PRO A 58 -10.22 2.66 -6.90
N VAL A 59 -10.05 1.80 -5.88
CA VAL A 59 -8.89 1.82 -4.98
C VAL A 59 -7.61 1.50 -5.76
N LYS A 60 -7.66 0.47 -6.60
CA LYS A 60 -6.53 0.06 -7.46
C LYS A 60 -6.13 1.16 -8.43
N LYS A 61 -7.09 1.83 -9.08
CA LYS A 61 -6.83 2.96 -9.99
C LYS A 61 -6.17 4.15 -9.27
N ASP A 62 -6.61 4.46 -8.05
CA ASP A 62 -6.01 5.53 -7.24
C ASP A 62 -4.54 5.22 -6.91
N ILE A 63 -4.25 4.01 -6.43
CA ILE A 63 -2.88 3.55 -6.14
C ILE A 63 -1.99 3.62 -7.39
N ILE A 64 -2.45 3.06 -8.52
CA ILE A 64 -1.69 3.06 -9.79
C ILE A 64 -1.44 4.50 -10.27
N GLY A 65 -2.44 5.38 -10.18
CA GLY A 65 -2.29 6.78 -10.55
C GLY A 65 -1.24 7.49 -9.71
N ASN A 66 -1.21 7.25 -8.40
CA ASN A 66 -0.23 7.85 -7.51
C ASN A 66 1.19 7.27 -7.70
N ILE A 67 1.31 5.96 -7.94
CA ILE A 67 2.58 5.33 -8.35
C ILE A 67 3.11 6.00 -9.63
N LYS A 68 2.24 6.22 -10.63
CA LYS A 68 2.64 6.86 -11.88
C LYS A 68 3.21 8.26 -11.66
N LYS A 69 2.57 9.10 -10.84
CA LYS A 69 3.07 10.45 -10.53
C LYS A 69 4.49 10.42 -9.97
N ILE A 70 4.76 9.51 -9.04
CA ILE A 70 6.08 9.36 -8.41
C ILE A 70 7.10 8.82 -9.43
N ARG A 71 6.70 7.81 -10.23
CA ARG A 71 7.53 7.23 -11.28
C ARG A 71 7.91 8.26 -12.35
N ASP A 72 6.96 9.08 -12.77
CA ASP A 72 7.21 10.13 -13.77
C ASP A 72 8.27 11.12 -13.27
N ARG A 73 8.17 11.57 -12.01
CA ARG A 73 9.21 12.42 -11.39
C ARG A 73 10.54 11.71 -11.27
N GLN A 74 10.54 10.43 -10.88
CA GLN A 74 11.75 9.62 -10.81
C GLN A 74 12.45 9.56 -12.17
N LEU A 75 11.71 9.40 -13.26
CA LEU A 75 12.26 9.35 -14.61
C LEU A 75 12.71 10.73 -15.11
N GLU A 76 12.02 11.81 -14.73
CA GLU A 76 12.40 13.19 -15.06
C GLU A 76 13.72 13.60 -14.37
N ALA A 77 13.95 13.16 -13.13
CA ALA A 77 15.12 13.55 -12.33
C ALA A 77 15.66 12.37 -11.49
N PRO A 78 16.32 11.37 -12.11
CA PRO A 78 16.67 10.11 -11.46
C PRO A 78 17.64 10.25 -10.29
N VAL A 79 18.71 11.03 -10.45
CA VAL A 79 19.72 11.27 -9.39
C VAL A 79 19.12 12.03 -8.21
N GLU A 80 18.15 12.90 -8.47
CA GLU A 80 17.44 13.67 -7.42
C GLU A 80 16.33 12.86 -6.74
N SER A 81 16.04 11.66 -7.24
CA SER A 81 14.86 10.86 -6.90
C SER A 81 15.19 9.42 -6.52
N GLU A 82 16.44 9.16 -6.13
CA GLU A 82 16.90 7.82 -5.70
C GLU A 82 16.12 7.33 -4.48
N THR A 83 15.79 8.25 -3.56
CA THR A 83 14.96 7.97 -2.39
C THR A 83 13.69 8.81 -2.41
N LEU A 84 12.62 8.31 -1.80
CA LEU A 84 11.32 9.00 -1.75
C LEU A 84 11.43 10.37 -1.06
N GLN A 85 12.22 10.44 0.02
CA GLN A 85 12.45 11.68 0.75
C GLN A 85 13.22 12.71 -0.10
N ASP A 86 14.28 12.30 -0.81
CA ASP A 86 15.02 13.20 -1.69
C ASP A 86 14.18 13.62 -2.90
N LEU A 87 13.38 12.71 -3.46
CA LEU A 87 12.42 13.01 -4.53
C LEU A 87 11.50 14.16 -4.14
N VAL A 88 10.88 14.08 -2.95
CA VAL A 88 10.00 15.14 -2.43
C VAL A 88 10.77 16.44 -2.22
N ARG A 89 11.89 16.40 -1.49
CA ARG A 89 12.69 17.61 -1.21
C ARG A 89 13.11 18.32 -2.50
N ASN A 90 13.47 17.58 -3.53
CA ASN A 90 13.96 18.13 -4.78
C ASN A 90 12.82 18.59 -5.70
N GLU A 91 11.69 17.89 -5.76
CA GLU A 91 10.50 18.37 -6.49
C GLU A 91 9.98 19.71 -5.93
N LEU A 92 9.87 19.82 -4.60
CA LEU A 92 9.33 21.03 -3.98
C LEU A 92 10.19 22.28 -4.22
N LYS A 93 11.52 22.12 -4.37
CA LYS A 93 12.41 23.22 -4.78
C LYS A 93 12.07 23.78 -6.15
N THR A 94 11.48 22.98 -7.04
CA THR A 94 11.03 23.44 -8.37
C THR A 94 9.64 24.06 -8.35
N LYS A 95 9.03 24.26 -7.17
CA LYS A 95 7.65 24.73 -6.99
C LYS A 95 6.57 23.82 -7.62
N LYS A 96 6.94 22.56 -7.94
CA LYS A 96 6.02 21.50 -8.33
C LYS A 96 5.75 20.63 -7.10
N HIS A 97 4.64 19.90 -7.07
CA HIS A 97 4.27 19.02 -5.96
C HIS A 97 3.45 17.80 -6.42
N THR A 98 3.47 17.46 -7.71
CA THR A 98 2.62 16.40 -8.27
C THR A 98 3.02 15.02 -7.73
N ALA A 99 4.32 14.73 -7.66
CA ALA A 99 4.83 13.48 -7.11
C ALA A 99 4.79 13.46 -5.59
N SER A 100 5.01 14.60 -4.93
CA SER A 100 4.89 14.77 -3.48
C SER A 100 3.45 14.55 -3.01
N GLU A 101 2.47 15.09 -3.74
CA GLU A 101 1.05 14.80 -3.54
C GLU A 101 0.75 13.33 -3.84
N GLY A 102 1.29 12.78 -4.93
CA GLY A 102 1.18 11.36 -5.25
C GLY A 102 1.66 10.46 -4.11
N LEU A 103 2.83 10.77 -3.52
CA LEU A 103 3.38 10.02 -2.39
C LEU A 103 2.51 10.15 -1.13
N LEU A 104 1.97 11.34 -0.85
CA LEU A 104 1.04 11.53 0.26
C LEU A 104 -0.18 10.62 0.14
N TRP A 105 -0.84 10.62 -1.02
CA TRP A 105 -2.03 9.80 -1.25
C TRP A 105 -1.72 8.31 -1.32
N LEU A 106 -0.61 7.92 -1.96
CA LEU A 106 -0.15 6.53 -1.95
C LEU A 106 0.09 6.04 -0.52
N THR A 107 0.80 6.82 0.30
CA THR A 107 1.08 6.45 1.71
C THR A 107 -0.21 6.27 2.51
N ARG A 108 -1.20 7.14 2.33
CA ARG A 108 -2.52 7.01 2.97
C ARG A 108 -3.28 5.76 2.52
N GLY A 109 -3.23 5.44 1.23
CA GLY A 109 -3.84 4.23 0.66
C GLY A 109 -3.17 2.96 1.18
N LEU A 110 -1.84 2.97 1.31
CA LEU A 110 -1.07 1.87 1.90
C LEU A 110 -1.37 1.69 3.39
N ASP A 111 -1.47 2.77 4.17
CA ASP A 111 -1.86 2.73 5.59
C ASP A 111 -3.27 2.12 5.77
N PHE A 112 -4.22 2.52 4.92
CA PHE A 112 -5.56 1.93 4.90
C PHE A 112 -5.53 0.40 4.69
N ILE A 113 -4.75 -0.07 3.72
CA ILE A 113 -4.65 -1.50 3.42
C ILE A 113 -3.94 -2.25 4.56
N ALA A 114 -2.82 -1.70 5.05
CA ALA A 114 -2.04 -2.28 6.14
C ALA A 114 -2.91 -2.49 7.38
N ARG A 115 -3.61 -1.44 7.84
CA ARG A 115 -4.49 -1.51 9.02
C ARG A 115 -5.64 -2.48 8.85
N GLY A 116 -6.27 -2.50 7.66
CA GLY A 116 -7.39 -3.41 7.38
C GLY A 116 -6.96 -4.87 7.47
N LEU A 117 -5.83 -5.21 6.87
CA LEU A 117 -5.26 -6.56 6.89
C LEU A 117 -4.69 -6.93 8.26
N ARG A 118 -3.93 -6.04 8.91
CA ARG A 118 -3.39 -6.23 10.27
C ARG A 118 -4.49 -6.52 11.27
N ARG A 119 -5.58 -5.74 11.23
CA ARG A 119 -6.74 -5.97 12.07
C ARG A 119 -7.33 -7.35 11.85
N ASN A 120 -7.53 -7.75 10.59
CA ASN A 120 -8.13 -9.04 10.26
C ASN A 120 -7.23 -10.25 10.55
N LEU A 121 -5.91 -10.05 10.49
CA LEU A 121 -4.93 -11.12 10.69
C LEU A 121 -4.73 -11.42 12.17
N THR A 122 -4.39 -10.41 12.98
CA THR A 122 -3.92 -10.63 14.36
C THR A 122 -4.76 -9.93 15.44
N LEU A 123 -5.33 -8.75 15.17
CA LEU A 123 -6.07 -8.00 16.22
C LEU A 123 -7.50 -8.51 16.42
N GLN A 124 -8.14 -8.97 15.35
CA GLN A 124 -9.52 -9.47 15.30
C GLN A 124 -9.61 -10.68 14.34
N PRO A 125 -8.98 -11.82 14.66
CA PRO A 125 -8.78 -12.94 13.74
C PRO A 125 -10.06 -13.67 13.32
N THR A 126 -11.20 -13.37 13.93
CA THR A 126 -12.52 -13.94 13.59
C THR A 126 -13.44 -12.94 12.89
N GLU A 127 -13.01 -11.69 12.72
CA GLU A 127 -13.80 -10.63 12.09
C GLU A 127 -13.82 -10.77 10.56
N GLU A 128 -14.95 -10.44 9.92
CA GLU A 128 -15.01 -10.41 8.47
C GLU A 128 -14.21 -9.24 7.88
N LEU A 129 -13.58 -9.46 6.72
CA LEU A 129 -12.75 -8.44 6.06
C LEU A 129 -13.50 -7.13 5.84
N SER A 130 -14.79 -7.19 5.50
CA SER A 130 -15.61 -5.99 5.30
C SER A 130 -15.70 -5.12 6.56
N VAL A 131 -15.65 -5.71 7.75
CA VAL A 131 -15.68 -4.97 9.02
C VAL A 131 -14.30 -4.37 9.28
N SER A 132 -13.23 -5.16 9.13
CA SER A 132 -11.86 -4.69 9.35
C SER A 132 -11.48 -3.53 8.43
N PHE A 133 -11.88 -3.59 7.16
CA PHE A 133 -11.63 -2.51 6.20
C PHE A 133 -12.51 -1.27 6.47
N ARG A 134 -13.77 -1.41 6.91
CA ARG A 134 -14.60 -0.26 7.30
C ARG A 134 -14.00 0.52 8.47
N ASP A 135 -13.49 -0.20 9.47
CA ASP A 135 -12.78 0.39 10.60
C ASP A 135 -11.52 1.14 10.12
N SER A 136 -10.67 0.46 9.33
CA SER A 136 -9.46 1.06 8.75
C SER A 136 -9.76 2.32 7.95
N TYR A 137 -10.80 2.31 7.10
CA TYR A 137 -11.21 3.46 6.31
C TYR A 137 -11.60 4.65 7.18
N GLY A 138 -12.31 4.39 8.28
CA GLY A 138 -12.69 5.40 9.26
C GLY A 138 -11.50 6.11 9.89
N GLN A 139 -10.41 5.38 10.13
CA GLN A 139 -9.20 5.90 10.77
C GLN A 139 -8.20 6.56 9.80
N THR A 140 -8.34 6.31 8.48
CA THR A 140 -7.34 6.71 7.48
C THR A 140 -7.91 7.66 6.43
N LEU A 141 -8.54 7.14 5.38
CA LEU A 141 -8.92 7.88 4.17
C LEU A 141 -10.22 8.68 4.34
N LYS A 142 -11.14 8.27 5.21
CA LYS A 142 -12.48 8.88 5.32
C LYS A 142 -12.44 10.38 5.58
N GLN A 143 -11.46 10.86 6.34
CA GLN A 143 -11.30 12.29 6.66
C GLN A 143 -10.87 13.13 5.46
N TYR A 144 -10.23 12.52 4.46
CA TYR A 144 -9.72 13.21 3.26
C TYR A 144 -10.64 13.08 2.05
N HIS A 145 -11.53 12.09 2.05
CA HIS A 145 -12.47 11.87 0.95
C HIS A 145 -13.68 12.81 0.99
N SER A 146 -14.06 13.32 -0.18
CA SER A 146 -15.28 14.12 -0.34
C SER A 146 -16.54 13.27 -0.13
N PHE A 147 -17.70 13.94 -0.02
CA PHE A 147 -18.99 13.26 0.07
C PHE A 147 -19.32 12.40 -1.16
N ILE A 148 -18.66 12.63 -2.30
CA ILE A 148 -18.80 11.84 -3.54
C ILE A 148 -17.93 10.58 -3.49
N ILE A 149 -16.72 10.67 -2.93
CA ILE A 149 -15.77 9.55 -2.89
C ILE A 149 -16.11 8.57 -1.75
N LYS A 150 -16.64 9.06 -0.63
CA LYS A 150 -16.98 8.23 0.54
C LYS A 150 -17.89 7.04 0.21
N PRO A 151 -19.00 7.18 -0.54
CA PRO A 151 -19.86 6.05 -0.92
C PRO A 151 -19.14 5.01 -1.78
N ILE A 152 -18.24 5.41 -2.69
CA ILE A 152 -17.52 4.50 -3.58
C ILE A 152 -16.64 3.54 -2.75
N PHE A 153 -15.86 4.08 -1.81
CA PHE A 153 -15.04 3.26 -0.91
C PHE A 153 -15.91 2.42 0.05
N SER A 154 -17.05 2.94 0.51
CA SER A 154 -17.97 2.18 1.36
C SER A 154 -18.55 0.96 0.63
N ALA A 155 -18.89 1.10 -0.65
CA ALA A 155 -19.32 -0.01 -1.50
C ALA A 155 -18.19 -1.02 -1.72
N ALA A 156 -16.96 -0.57 -2.01
CA ALA A 156 -15.80 -1.43 -2.18
C ALA A 156 -15.57 -2.34 -0.96
N MET A 157 -15.55 -1.76 0.25
CA MET A 157 -15.37 -2.53 1.49
C MET A 157 -16.53 -3.48 1.78
N SER A 158 -17.75 -3.12 1.39
CA SER A 158 -18.91 -4.00 1.54
C SER A 158 -18.84 -5.23 0.62
N ALA A 159 -18.05 -5.16 -0.43
CA ALA A 159 -17.81 -6.24 -1.38
C ALA A 159 -16.49 -6.99 -1.12
N CYS A 160 -15.83 -6.77 0.03
CA CYS A 160 -14.76 -7.68 0.47
C CYS A 160 -15.29 -9.13 0.47
N PRO A 161 -14.47 -10.12 0.05
CA PRO A 161 -14.82 -11.53 0.15
C PRO A 161 -14.99 -11.93 1.62
N TYR A 162 -15.62 -13.08 1.83
CA TYR A 162 -15.53 -13.74 3.12
C TYR A 162 -14.07 -13.99 3.49
N ARG A 163 -13.77 -13.80 4.77
CA ARG A 163 -12.42 -13.98 5.33
C ARG A 163 -11.78 -15.29 4.87
N LYS A 164 -12.50 -16.41 4.98
CA LYS A 164 -12.01 -17.75 4.60
C LYS A 164 -11.58 -17.81 3.13
N ASP A 165 -12.35 -17.20 2.23
CA ASP A 165 -12.13 -17.27 0.78
C ASP A 165 -10.96 -16.38 0.37
N PHE A 166 -10.71 -15.30 1.12
CA PHE A 166 -9.53 -14.45 0.94
C PHE A 166 -8.24 -15.22 1.25
N TYR A 167 -8.12 -15.81 2.45
CA TYR A 167 -6.91 -16.53 2.83
C TYR A 167 -6.65 -17.75 1.94
N ALA A 168 -7.70 -18.48 1.55
CA ALA A 168 -7.59 -19.61 0.62
C ALA A 168 -7.09 -19.21 -0.78
N LYS A 169 -7.31 -17.96 -1.22
CA LYS A 169 -6.78 -17.44 -2.50
C LYS A 169 -5.34 -16.97 -2.42
N LEU A 170 -4.76 -16.89 -1.24
CA LEU A 170 -3.38 -16.45 -1.01
C LEU A 170 -2.38 -17.61 -0.97
N GLY A 171 -2.87 -18.85 -0.80
CA GLY A 171 -2.07 -20.07 -0.78
C GLY A 171 -2.84 -21.21 -0.12
N GLU A 172 -2.39 -22.44 -0.35
CA GLU A 172 -3.04 -23.65 0.22
C GLU A 172 -2.69 -23.85 1.70
N ASP A 173 -1.46 -23.52 2.10
CA ASP A 173 -1.01 -23.59 3.50
C ASP A 173 -1.35 -22.27 4.23
N GLU A 174 -2.46 -22.27 4.96
CA GLU A 174 -2.93 -21.11 5.71
C GLU A 174 -1.92 -20.62 6.75
N ALA A 175 -1.15 -21.52 7.38
CA ALA A 175 -0.15 -21.14 8.38
C ALA A 175 1.02 -20.40 7.73
N LYS A 176 1.51 -20.90 6.59
CA LYS A 176 2.52 -20.22 5.79
C LYS A 176 2.02 -18.85 5.28
N VAL A 177 0.82 -18.80 4.71
CA VAL A 177 0.18 -17.56 4.23
C VAL A 177 0.11 -16.51 5.33
N LYS A 178 -0.35 -16.88 6.53
CA LYS A 178 -0.47 -15.93 7.65
C LYS A 178 0.89 -15.42 8.11
N LYS A 179 1.90 -16.29 8.18
CA LYS A 179 3.26 -15.90 8.54
C LYS A 179 3.84 -14.90 7.54
N GLU A 180 3.75 -15.18 6.24
CA GLU A 180 4.27 -14.30 5.19
C GLU A 180 3.50 -12.97 5.12
N LEU A 181 2.18 -13.00 5.31
CA LEU A 181 1.39 -11.77 5.43
C LEU A 181 1.80 -10.95 6.65
N ASP A 182 2.08 -11.58 7.80
CA ASP A 182 2.51 -10.91 9.03
C ASP A 182 3.84 -10.17 8.83
N GLU A 183 4.84 -10.86 8.25
CA GLU A 183 6.15 -10.31 7.92
C GLU A 183 6.06 -9.18 6.88
N TRP A 184 5.24 -9.38 5.84
CA TRP A 184 4.99 -8.37 4.81
C TRP A 184 4.29 -7.13 5.37
N LEU A 185 3.30 -7.31 6.27
CA LEU A 185 2.61 -6.21 6.92
C LEU A 185 3.55 -5.43 7.84
N ALA A 186 4.39 -6.11 8.62
CA ALA A 186 5.35 -5.45 9.50
C ALA A 186 6.30 -4.56 8.69
N ALA A 187 6.78 -5.06 7.55
CA ALA A 187 7.60 -4.27 6.64
C ALA A 187 6.82 -3.08 6.06
N LEU A 188 5.59 -3.28 5.55
CA LEU A 188 4.77 -2.20 5.00
C LEU A 188 4.49 -1.10 6.05
N GLU A 189 4.09 -1.49 7.25
CA GLU A 189 3.77 -0.59 8.39
C GLU A 189 4.99 0.25 8.78
N GLU A 190 6.19 -0.33 8.77
CA GLU A 190 7.44 0.40 9.00
C GLU A 190 7.66 1.49 7.94
N ARG A 191 7.51 1.17 6.64
CA ARG A 191 7.69 2.18 5.55
C ARG A 191 6.62 3.26 5.64
N VAL A 192 5.37 2.89 5.87
CA VAL A 192 4.25 3.82 6.05
C VAL A 192 4.51 4.76 7.22
N THR A 193 5.05 4.25 8.33
CA THR A 193 5.40 5.05 9.51
C THR A 193 6.49 6.07 9.17
N VAL A 194 7.59 5.63 8.55
CA VAL A 194 8.68 6.51 8.10
C VAL A 194 8.16 7.61 7.17
N LEU A 195 7.33 7.25 6.18
CA LEU A 195 6.78 8.21 5.22
C LEU A 195 5.79 9.18 5.87
N ASN A 196 4.90 8.71 6.75
CA ASN A 196 3.99 9.60 7.47
C ASN A 196 4.76 10.61 8.34
N THR A 197 5.81 10.15 9.04
CA THR A 197 6.68 11.03 9.84
C THR A 197 7.40 12.04 8.95
N PHE A 198 7.97 11.62 7.82
CA PHE A 198 8.64 12.52 6.88
C PHE A 198 7.65 13.54 6.26
N MET A 199 6.51 13.08 5.75
CA MET A 199 5.50 13.93 5.11
C MET A 199 4.84 14.91 6.08
N ALA A 200 5.00 14.74 7.40
CA ALA A 200 4.59 15.69 8.42
C ALA A 200 5.59 16.84 8.63
N LYS A 201 6.86 16.69 8.22
CA LYS A 201 7.90 17.71 8.41
C LYS A 201 7.63 18.94 7.53
N PRO A 202 8.02 20.15 7.97
CA PRO A 202 7.85 21.37 7.17
C PRO A 202 8.48 21.30 5.77
N GLU A 203 9.61 20.58 5.63
CA GLU A 203 10.31 20.40 4.36
C GLU A 203 9.53 19.59 3.31
N ALA A 204 8.47 18.88 3.71
CA ALA A 204 7.63 18.08 2.84
C ALA A 204 6.24 18.71 2.61
N LYS A 205 6.06 19.98 2.98
CA LYS A 205 4.81 20.74 2.81
C LYS A 205 4.90 21.70 1.62
N TRP A 206 3.76 21.89 0.96
CA TRP A 206 3.56 22.81 -0.17
C TRP A 206 2.24 23.56 -0.04
#